data_AF-X1UV19-F1
#
_entry.id   AF-X1UV19-F1
#
_cell.length_a   1.000
_cell.length_b   1.000
_cell.length_c   1.000
_cell.angle_alpha   90.00
_cell.angle_beta   90.00
_cell.angle_gamma   90.00
#
_symmetry.space_group_name_H-M   'P 1'
#
loop_
_entity.id
_entity.type
_entity.pdbx_description
1 polymer ?
#
loop_
_entity_poly.entity_id
_entity_poly.type
_entity_poly.pdbx_seq_one_letter_code
_entity_poly.pdbx_strand_id
1 'polypeptide(L)'
;MAILVTGAGGFLAKALIPCLLEKGDIIYGLYHKPPAPKLSPLGQVLVGDILKEGLGLEHCPPAIDAIYHLAARLDLTDNKKVWEANVVGTRNVLSFMKSHNIPRLLFMSTAYTQHRNSYEVSKEQAEKNVLSAR
;
A
#
# COMPACT_ATOMS: atom_id res chain seq x y z
N MET A 1 9.12 11.98 9.29
CA MET A 1 7.94 11.13 9.59
C MET A 1 8.30 9.68 9.38
N ALA A 2 7.65 8.76 10.09
CA ALA A 2 7.71 7.32 9.83
C ALA A 2 6.54 6.90 8.92
N ILE A 3 6.85 6.37 7.74
CA ILE A 3 5.86 6.08 6.69
C ILE A 3 5.94 4.62 6.30
N LEU A 4 4.80 3.91 6.38
CA LEU A 4 4.65 2.57 5.81
C LEU A 4 4.19 2.69 4.35
N VAL A 5 4.97 2.14 3.42
CA VAL A 5 4.68 2.17 1.99
C VAL A 5 4.27 0.77 1.53
N THR A 6 3.00 0.58 1.14
CA THR A 6 2.60 -0.67 0.46
C THR A 6 2.90 -0.57 -1.02
N GLY A 7 3.17 -1.71 -1.67
CA GLY A 7 3.61 -1.71 -3.06
C GLY A 7 5.02 -1.14 -3.22
N ALA A 8 5.87 -1.28 -2.20
CA ALA A 8 7.21 -0.68 -2.14
C ALA A 8 8.16 -1.16 -3.26
N GLY A 9 7.89 -2.33 -3.86
CA GLY A 9 8.62 -2.84 -5.02
C GLY A 9 8.12 -2.33 -6.38
N GLY A 10 7.02 -1.56 -6.40
CA GLY A 10 6.37 -1.07 -7.61
C GLY A 10 7.07 0.11 -8.26
N PHE A 11 6.62 0.45 -9.47
CA PHE A 11 7.20 1.54 -10.28
C PHE A 11 7.22 2.89 -9.54
N LEU A 12 6.08 3.32 -9.00
CA LEU A 12 5.97 4.60 -8.30
C LEU A 12 6.83 4.64 -7.03
N ALA A 13 6.84 3.55 -6.25
CA ALA A 13 7.60 3.48 -5.01
C ALA A 13 9.11 3.62 -5.25
N LYS A 14 9.63 3.08 -6.35
CA LYS A 14 11.06 3.22 -6.72
C LYS A 14 11.50 4.66 -6.95
N ALA A 15 10.59 5.54 -7.41
CA ALA A 15 10.86 6.96 -7.55
C ALA A 15 10.56 7.73 -6.26
N LEU A 16 9.46 7.39 -5.56
CA LEU A 16 9.00 8.12 -4.38
C LEU A 16 9.88 7.90 -3.15
N ILE A 17 10.27 6.65 -2.88
CA ILE A 17 11.01 6.30 -1.66
C ILE A 17 12.30 7.12 -1.56
N PRO A 18 13.19 7.18 -2.58
CA PRO A 18 14.40 8.01 -2.52
C PRO A 18 14.14 9.46 -2.10
N CYS A 19 13.11 10.12 -2.66
CA CYS A 19 12.77 11.50 -2.30
C CYS A 19 12.32 11.64 -0.84
N LEU A 20 11.57 10.67 -0.30
CA LEU A 20 11.18 10.67 1.11
C LEU A 20 12.39 10.45 2.03
N LEU A 21 13.33 9.58 1.62
CA LEU A 21 14.57 9.34 2.35
C LEU A 21 15.47 10.57 2.38
N GLU A 22 15.62 11.26 1.24
CA GLU A 22 16.36 12.53 1.12
C GLU A 22 15.76 13.63 2.00
N LYS A 23 14.43 13.61 2.20
CA LYS A 23 13.72 14.52 3.11
C LYS A 23 13.95 14.19 4.59
N GLY A 24 14.53 13.03 4.91
CA GLY A 24 14.75 12.55 6.27
C GLY A 24 13.55 11.80 6.88
N ASP A 25 12.62 11.31 6.04
CA ASP A 25 11.56 10.41 6.50
C ASP A 25 12.11 8.98 6.72
N ILE A 26 11.57 8.28 7.74
CA ILE A 26 11.84 6.87 8.02
C ILE A 26 10.85 6.05 7.19
N ILE A 27 11.34 5.16 6.33
CA ILE A 27 10.48 4.36 5.45
C ILE A 27 10.44 2.90 5.90
N TYR A 28 9.23 2.37 6.02
CA TYR A 28 8.96 0.95 6.12
C TYR A 28 8.35 0.49 4.80
N GLY A 29 9.12 -0.19 3.95
CA GLY A 29 8.64 -0.69 2.67
C GLY A 29 8.05 -2.09 2.82
N LEU A 30 6.76 -2.26 2.49
CA LEU A 30 6.11 -3.57 2.49
C LEU A 30 6.24 -4.25 1.12
N TYR A 31 6.85 -5.43 1.10
CA TYR A 31 7.11 -6.26 -0.08
C TYR A 31 6.47 -7.65 0.06
N HIS A 32 5.84 -8.16 -1.01
CA HIS A 32 5.31 -9.54 -1.02
C HIS A 32 6.39 -10.61 -0.93
N LYS A 33 7.60 -10.31 -1.41
CA LYS A 33 8.77 -11.18 -1.35
C LYS A 33 9.99 -10.31 -1.05
N PRO A 34 10.99 -10.83 -0.32
CA PRO A 34 12.21 -10.10 -0.09
C PRO A 34 12.83 -9.71 -1.43
N PRO A 35 13.24 -8.44 -1.61
CA PRO A 35 13.95 -8.02 -2.81
C PRO A 35 15.30 -8.74 -2.91
N ALA A 36 15.84 -8.84 -4.14
CA ALA A 36 17.22 -9.29 -4.35
C ALA A 36 18.19 -8.47 -3.48
N PRO A 37 19.37 -9.00 -3.11
CA PRO A 37 20.27 -8.38 -2.13
C PRO A 37 20.85 -7.05 -2.66
N LYS A 38 20.08 -5.97 -2.51
CA LYS A 38 20.46 -4.56 -2.47
C LYS A 38 19.23 -3.76 -2.02
N LEU A 39 19.17 -3.47 -0.72
CA LEU A 39 18.43 -2.34 -0.14
C LEU A 39 19.08 -1.97 1.21
N SER A 40 19.78 -0.83 1.25
CA SER A 40 20.17 -0.04 2.44
C SER A 40 20.51 1.39 1.97
N PRO A 41 20.48 2.47 2.80
CA PRO A 41 20.47 2.51 4.27
C PRO A 41 19.30 3.25 4.95
N LEU A 42 18.24 3.65 4.24
CA LEU A 42 17.22 4.55 4.80
C LEU A 42 15.78 4.01 4.77
N GLY A 43 15.56 2.76 4.31
CA GLY A 43 14.26 2.09 4.34
C GLY A 43 14.34 0.67 4.92
N GLN A 44 13.50 0.38 5.91
CA GLN A 44 13.34 -0.96 6.47
C GLN A 44 12.46 -1.80 5.56
N VAL A 45 12.98 -2.97 5.14
CA VAL A 45 12.22 -3.93 4.34
C VAL A 45 11.34 -4.76 5.27
N LEU A 46 10.03 -4.70 5.04
CA LEU A 46 9.06 -5.59 5.65
C LEU A 46 8.57 -6.58 4.60
N VAL A 47 8.53 -7.85 4.95
CA VAL A 47 7.91 -8.88 4.11
C VAL A 47 6.50 -9.11 4.63
N GLY A 48 5.51 -8.94 3.76
CA GLY A 48 4.10 -9.12 4.11
C GLY A 48 3.20 -9.00 2.89
N ASP A 49 1.91 -9.19 3.11
CA ASP A 49 0.89 -9.27 2.06
C ASP A 49 -0.37 -8.51 2.51
N ILE A 50 -0.79 -7.55 1.69
CA ILE A 50 -1.99 -6.74 1.96
C ILE A 50 -3.28 -7.57 1.97
N LEU A 51 -3.27 -8.80 1.46
CA LEU A 51 -4.40 -9.72 1.51
C LEU A 51 -4.51 -10.48 2.84
N LYS A 52 -3.50 -10.36 3.72
CA LYS A 52 -3.49 -11.01 5.03
C LYS A 52 -3.90 -10.03 6.13
N GLU A 53 -4.47 -10.58 7.19
CA GLU A 53 -4.69 -9.85 8.43
C GLU A 53 -3.36 -9.28 8.95
N GLY A 54 -3.38 -8.09 9.54
CA GLY A 54 -2.16 -7.44 10.01
C GLY A 54 -1.17 -7.10 8.88
N LEU A 55 -1.61 -7.09 7.61
CA LEU A 55 -0.76 -7.01 6.41
C LEU A 55 0.26 -8.16 6.29
N GLY A 56 0.02 -9.27 6.98
CA GLY A 56 0.93 -10.42 7.03
C GLY A 56 2.23 -10.14 7.80
N LEU A 57 2.25 -9.08 8.62
CA LEU A 57 3.37 -8.76 9.49
C LEU A 57 3.21 -9.48 10.82
N GLU A 58 4.30 -10.06 11.32
CA GLU A 58 4.33 -10.59 12.69
C GLU A 58 4.23 -9.46 13.73
N HIS A 59 4.85 -8.32 13.43
CA HIS A 59 4.88 -7.15 14.31
C HIS A 59 4.70 -5.88 13.50
N CYS A 60 3.86 -4.96 14.00
CA CYS A 60 3.76 -3.61 13.45
C CYS A 60 5.04 -2.82 13.83
N PRO A 61 5.68 -2.13 12.88
CA PRO A 61 6.74 -1.20 13.20
C PRO A 61 6.28 -0.11 14.18
N PRO A 62 7.19 0.39 15.04
CA PRO A 62 6.85 1.44 15.99
C PRO A 62 6.55 2.77 15.28
N ALA A 63 5.59 3.52 15.83
CA ALA A 63 5.32 4.93 15.53
C ALA A 63 5.13 5.27 14.04
N ILE A 64 4.20 4.60 13.34
CA ILE A 64 3.85 4.95 11.94
C ILE A 64 2.97 6.21 11.92
N ASP A 65 3.46 7.27 11.30
CA ASP A 65 2.76 8.56 11.14
C ASP A 65 1.76 8.57 9.97
N ALA A 66 2.02 7.74 8.95
CA ALA A 66 1.21 7.64 7.74
C ALA A 66 1.42 6.31 7.01
N ILE A 67 0.38 5.85 6.30
CA ILE A 67 0.51 4.81 5.27
C ILE A 67 0.40 5.44 3.90
N TYR A 68 1.35 5.15 3.01
CA TYR A 68 1.27 5.45 1.58
C TYR A 68 0.91 4.16 0.84
N HIS A 69 -0.36 4.03 0.48
CA HIS A 69 -0.89 2.82 -0.15
C HIS A 69 -0.73 2.91 -1.68
N LEU A 70 0.37 2.36 -2.19
CA LEU A 70 0.68 2.31 -3.62
C LEU A 70 0.47 0.91 -4.23
N ALA A 71 0.17 -0.10 -3.40
CA ALA A 71 -0.13 -1.43 -3.88
C ALA A 71 -1.41 -1.42 -4.74
N ALA A 72 -1.27 -1.90 -5.97
CA ALA A 72 -2.38 -2.10 -6.89
C ALA A 72 -2.02 -3.19 -7.90
N ARG A 73 -3.03 -3.85 -8.44
CA ARG A 73 -2.91 -4.78 -9.55
C ARG A 73 -3.72 -4.28 -10.74
N LEU A 74 -3.05 -4.13 -11.88
CA LEU A 74 -3.65 -3.86 -13.18
C LEU A 74 -3.50 -5.12 -14.02
N ASP A 75 -4.53 -5.96 -14.04
CA ASP A 75 -4.56 -7.21 -14.80
C ASP A 75 -5.96 -7.41 -15.37
N LEU A 76 -6.14 -7.02 -16.63
CA LEU A 76 -7.46 -7.05 -17.29
C LEU A 76 -7.95 -8.47 -17.60
N THR A 77 -7.12 -9.49 -17.34
CA THR A 77 -7.44 -10.90 -17.61
C THR A 77 -7.91 -11.65 -16.36
N ASP A 78 -7.62 -11.13 -15.16
CA ASP A 78 -7.95 -11.76 -13.88
C ASP A 78 -8.68 -10.80 -12.94
N ASN A 79 -9.99 -10.67 -13.19
CA ASN A 79 -10.88 -9.80 -12.43
C ASN A 79 -10.85 -10.10 -10.92
N LYS A 80 -10.72 -11.38 -10.55
CA LYS A 80 -10.70 -11.81 -9.15
C LYS A 80 -9.46 -11.26 -8.46
N LYS A 81 -8.27 -11.47 -9.05
CA LYS A 81 -7.02 -10.97 -8.45
C LYS A 81 -6.95 -9.45 -8.42
N VAL A 82 -7.53 -8.77 -9.41
CA VAL A 82 -7.66 -7.30 -9.40
C VAL A 82 -8.52 -6.85 -8.23
N TRP A 83 -9.69 -7.46 -8.05
CA TRP A 83 -10.59 -7.13 -6.95
C TRP A 83 -9.98 -7.42 -5.58
N GLU A 84 -9.34 -8.58 -5.41
CA GLU A 84 -8.64 -8.95 -4.19
C GLU A 84 -7.57 -7.90 -3.85
N ALA A 85 -6.65 -7.60 -4.77
CA ALA A 85 -5.57 -6.66 -4.50
C ALA A 85 -6.08 -5.23 -4.23
N ASN A 86 -6.97 -4.73 -5.08
CA ASN A 86 -7.34 -3.31 -5.08
C ASN A 86 -8.47 -2.99 -4.11
N VAL A 87 -9.40 -3.92 -3.85
CA VAL A 87 -10.54 -3.66 -2.94
C VAL A 87 -10.30 -4.29 -1.58
N VAL A 88 -10.04 -5.60 -1.54
CA VAL A 88 -9.84 -6.33 -0.28
C VAL A 88 -8.54 -5.87 0.39
N GLY A 89 -7.46 -5.75 -0.37
CA GLY A 89 -6.19 -5.25 0.12
C GLY A 89 -6.26 -3.83 0.70
N THR A 90 -6.99 -2.92 0.05
CA THR A 90 -7.22 -1.57 0.60
C THR A 90 -8.03 -1.61 1.90
N ARG A 91 -9.06 -2.46 2.01
CA ARG A 91 -9.81 -2.63 3.27
C ARG A 91 -8.92 -3.15 4.40
N ASN A 92 -8.02 -4.08 4.12
CA ASN A 92 -7.09 -4.59 5.11
C ASN A 92 -6.10 -3.51 5.57
N VAL A 93 -5.65 -2.63 4.67
CA VAL A 93 -4.83 -1.46 5.05
C VAL A 93 -5.59 -0.49 5.94
N LEU A 94 -6.85 -0.20 5.63
CA LEU A 94 -7.69 0.64 6.49
C LEU A 94 -7.91 0.01 7.88
N SER A 95 -8.15 -1.30 7.92
CA SER A 95 -8.26 -2.05 9.18
C SER A 95 -6.97 -1.99 9.99
N PHE A 96 -5.82 -2.20 9.34
CA PHE A 96 -4.50 -2.08 9.97
C PHE A 96 -4.26 -0.69 10.56
N MET A 97 -4.59 0.37 9.81
CA MET A 97 -4.50 1.74 10.32
C MET A 97 -5.33 1.95 11.57
N LYS A 98 -6.58 1.45 11.57
CA LYS A 98 -7.49 1.57 12.70
C LYS A 98 -6.95 0.84 13.94
N SER A 99 -6.48 -0.39 13.78
CA SER A 99 -5.94 -1.21 14.87
C SER A 99 -4.67 -0.63 15.48
N HIS A 100 -3.88 0.12 14.70
CA HIS A 100 -2.62 0.72 15.15
C HIS A 100 -2.69 2.24 15.35
N ASN A 101 -3.89 2.83 15.31
CA ASN A 101 -4.11 4.28 15.47
C ASN A 101 -3.26 5.14 14.52
N ILE A 102 -3.08 4.70 13.28
CA ILE A 102 -2.29 5.42 12.28
C ILE A 102 -3.16 6.53 11.66
N PRO A 103 -2.78 7.81 11.79
CA PRO A 103 -3.73 8.91 11.57
C PRO A 103 -3.87 9.34 10.10
N ARG A 104 -2.99 8.90 9.19
CA ARG A 104 -2.93 9.42 7.82
C ARG A 104 -2.80 8.33 6.78
N LEU A 105 -3.61 8.42 5.73
CA LEU A 105 -3.51 7.62 4.52
C LEU A 105 -3.26 8.52 3.32
N LEU A 106 -2.19 8.23 2.57
CA LEU A 106 -2.08 8.63 1.17
C LEU A 106 -2.52 7.44 0.33
N PHE A 107 -3.68 7.56 -0.33
CA PHE A 107 -4.22 6.54 -1.21
C PHE A 107 -3.95 6.93 -2.67
N MET A 108 -3.27 6.06 -3.43
CA MET A 108 -3.05 6.28 -4.85
C MET A 108 -4.19 5.66 -5.65
N SER A 109 -5.02 6.49 -6.28
CA SER A 109 -6.05 6.03 -7.22
C SER A 109 -5.59 6.09 -8.68
N THR A 110 -6.52 6.26 -9.62
CA THR A 110 -6.29 6.38 -11.04
C THR A 110 -7.24 7.43 -11.62
N ALA A 111 -6.85 8.07 -12.72
CA ALA A 111 -7.74 8.95 -13.49
C ALA A 111 -8.86 8.17 -14.23
N TYR A 112 -8.80 6.84 -14.22
CA TYR A 112 -9.72 5.95 -14.91
C TYR A 112 -10.62 5.20 -13.93
N THR A 113 -11.77 5.77 -13.63
CA THR A 113 -12.84 5.18 -12.78
C THR A 113 -14.18 5.18 -13.52
N GLN A 114 -14.14 4.96 -14.84
CA GLN A 114 -15.31 5.05 -15.73
C GLN A 114 -16.03 3.71 -15.93
N HIS A 115 -15.73 2.71 -15.09
CA HIS A 115 -16.38 1.39 -15.12
C HIS A 115 -16.18 0.58 -16.41
N ARG A 116 -15.14 0.88 -17.20
CA ARG A 116 -14.91 0.21 -18.50
C ARG A 116 -14.33 -1.20 -18.37
N ASN A 117 -13.70 -1.50 -17.23
CA ASN A 117 -13.11 -2.79 -16.94
C ASN A 117 -13.01 -3.02 -15.42
N SER A 118 -12.67 -4.25 -15.03
CA SER A 118 -12.57 -4.66 -13.63
C SER A 118 -11.58 -3.85 -12.82
N TYR A 119 -10.50 -3.36 -13.43
CA TYR A 119 -9.55 -2.48 -12.75
C TYR A 119 -10.19 -1.14 -12.38
N GLU A 120 -10.87 -0.47 -13.31
CA GLU A 120 -11.52 0.81 -13.03
C GLU A 120 -12.60 0.69 -11.95
N VAL A 121 -13.44 -0.35 -12.03
CA VAL A 121 -14.46 -0.64 -11.00
C VAL A 121 -13.81 -0.89 -9.64
N SER A 122 -12.72 -1.67 -9.60
CA SER A 122 -12.01 -1.95 -8.35
C SER A 122 -11.41 -0.70 -7.71
N LYS A 123 -10.92 0.26 -8.52
CA LYS A 123 -10.34 1.51 -8.03
C LYS A 123 -11.41 2.45 -7.48
N GLU A 124 -12.54 2.58 -8.17
CA GLU A 124 -13.68 3.37 -7.68
C GLU A 124 -14.23 2.78 -6.35
N GLN A 125 -14.36 1.45 -6.26
CA GLN A 125 -14.79 0.82 -5.00
C GLN A 125 -13.77 1.03 -3.87
N ALA A 126 -12.48 1.02 -4.17
CA ALA A 126 -11.43 1.30 -3.19
C ALA A 126 -11.48 2.75 -2.69
N GLU A 127 -11.73 3.73 -3.57
CA GLU A 127 -11.96 5.12 -3.19
C GLU A 127 -13.15 5.25 -2.22
N LYS A 128 -14.28 4.61 -2.54
CA LYS A 128 -15.46 4.59 -1.67
C LYS A 128 -15.13 4.05 -0.28
N ASN A 129 -14.38 2.95 -0.19
CA ASN A 129 -13.93 2.39 1.08
C ASN A 129 -13.09 3.42 1.88
N VAL A 130 -12.11 4.07 1.23
CA VAL A 130 -11.24 5.06 1.85
C VAL A 130 -12.02 6.28 2.37
N LEU A 131 -12.96 6.79 1.57
CA LEU A 131 -13.77 7.95 1.96
C LEU A 131 -14.74 7.62 3.12
N SER A 132 -15.23 6.38 3.19
CA SER A 132 -16.10 5.90 4.27
C SER A 132 -15.39 5.54 5.58
N ALA A 133 -14.06 5.41 5.55
CA ALA A 133 -13.26 4.99 6.71
C ALA A 133 -12.79 6.15 7.60
N ARG A 134 -13.28 7.37 7.33
CA ARG A 134 -13.00 8.58 8.12
C ARG A 134 -13.72 8.56 9.47
#